data_AF-A0A8X6K416-F1
#
_entry.id   AF-A0A8X6K416-F1
#
_cell.length_a   1.000
_cell.length_b   1.000
_cell.length_c   1.000
_cell.angle_alpha   90.00
_cell.angle_beta   90.00
_cell.angle_gamma   90.00
#
_symmetry.space_group_name_H-M   'P 1'
#
loop_
_entity.id
_entity.type
_entity.pdbx_description
1 polymer ?
#
loop_
_entity_poly.entity_id
_entity_poly.type
_entity_poly.pdbx_seq_one_letter_code
_entity_poly.pdbx_strand_id
1 'polypeptide(L)'
;MVCLEEIAAIANILKMAPASMMQLLHKIINDEPYSKSSRKELKKFADFPQIYNIEARKDKILKDLTKTELITVRPILGLNCTGSAKQLSERIFENLSDLASLKNNFTKQLTDDEDGDYMPFSRESVNDANKQPLT
;
A
#
# COMPACT_ATOMS: atom_id res chain seq x y z
N MET A 1 16.20 -0.29 -12.02
CA MET A 1 15.30 -1.02 -11.11
C MET A 1 14.69 0.04 -10.21
N VAL A 2 13.36 0.11 -10.15
CA VAL A 2 12.65 1.08 -9.28
C VAL A 2 12.23 0.35 -8.02
N CYS A 3 12.43 0.93 -6.85
CA CYS A 3 11.92 0.40 -5.58
C CYS A 3 10.78 1.28 -5.03
N LEU A 4 9.95 0.73 -4.13
CA LEU A 4 8.84 1.48 -3.52
C LEU A 4 9.27 2.79 -2.85
N GLU A 5 10.46 2.84 -2.24
CA GLU A 5 10.98 4.06 -1.63
C GLU A 5 11.44 5.15 -2.62
N GLU A 6 11.64 4.80 -3.89
CA GLU A 6 12.04 5.75 -4.95
C GLU A 6 10.85 6.44 -5.62
N ILE A 7 9.62 6.03 -5.27
CA ILE A 7 8.39 6.67 -5.71
C ILE A 7 7.94 7.61 -4.59
N ALA A 8 8.17 8.92 -4.76
CA ALA A 8 8.03 9.91 -3.68
C ALA A 8 6.67 9.86 -2.94
N ALA A 9 5.57 9.74 -3.68
CA ALA A 9 4.22 9.61 -3.12
C ALA A 9 4.10 8.34 -2.23
N ILE A 10 4.56 7.20 -2.73
CA ILE A 10 4.56 5.93 -2.00
C ILE A 10 5.49 6.00 -0.79
N ALA A 11 6.67 6.58 -0.93
CA ALA A 11 7.63 6.72 0.16
C ALA A 11 7.04 7.53 1.33
N ASN A 12 6.27 8.59 1.04
CA ASN A 12 5.56 9.37 2.05
C ASN A 12 4.42 8.55 2.69
N ILE A 13 3.65 7.82 1.88
CA ILE A 13 2.62 6.90 2.38
C ILE A 13 3.22 5.85 3.30
N LEU A 14 4.32 5.17 2.92
CA LEU A 14 4.97 4.16 3.74
C LEU A 14 5.53 4.70 5.07
N LYS A 15 5.90 5.99 5.13
CA LYS A 15 6.33 6.65 6.38
C LYS A 15 5.15 6.87 7.32
N MET A 16 4.00 7.28 6.78
CA MET A 16 2.80 7.64 7.56
C MET A 16 1.83 6.47 7.78
N ALA A 17 1.97 5.40 7.02
CA ALA A 17 1.03 4.28 7.02
C ALA A 17 0.93 3.61 8.41
N PRO A 18 -0.30 3.28 8.85
CA PRO A 18 -0.51 2.56 10.09
C PRO A 18 0.12 1.16 10.03
N ALA A 19 0.41 0.58 11.20
CA ALA A 19 1.04 -0.73 11.29
C ALA A 19 0.23 -1.82 10.57
N SER A 20 -1.11 -1.79 10.67
CA SER A 20 -2.00 -2.74 9.98
C SER A 20 -1.83 -2.73 8.47
N MET A 21 -1.72 -1.54 7.86
CA MET A 21 -1.50 -1.41 6.42
C MET A 21 -0.12 -1.93 6.01
N MET A 22 0.91 -1.64 6.80
CA MET A 22 2.27 -2.15 6.56
C MET A 22 2.34 -3.68 6.70
N GLN A 23 1.63 -4.23 7.68
CA GLN A 23 1.51 -5.68 7.89
C GLN A 23 0.81 -6.36 6.72
N LEU A 24 -0.29 -5.78 6.22
CA LEU A 24 -1.02 -6.32 5.07
C LEU A 24 -0.18 -6.26 3.80
N LEU A 25 0.49 -5.13 3.53
CA LEU A 25 1.38 -5.01 2.37
C LEU A 25 2.52 -6.05 2.43
N HIS A 26 3.14 -6.21 3.59
CA HIS A 26 4.17 -7.24 3.79
C HIS A 26 3.62 -8.64 3.59
N LYS A 27 2.45 -8.94 4.17
CA LYS A 27 1.79 -10.23 3.99
C LYS A 27 1.46 -10.48 2.53
N ILE A 28 1.14 -9.47 1.72
CA ILE A 28 0.88 -9.61 0.27
C ILE A 28 2.17 -9.89 -0.49
N ILE A 29 3.25 -9.14 -0.21
CA ILE A 29 4.50 -9.25 -0.96
C ILE A 29 5.30 -10.50 -0.57
N ASN A 30 5.54 -10.71 0.73
CA ASN A 30 6.50 -11.70 1.23
C ASN A 30 5.88 -13.02 1.69
N ASP A 31 4.56 -13.07 1.92
CA ASP A 31 3.88 -14.23 2.53
C ASP A 31 4.32 -14.55 3.96
N GLU A 32 4.94 -13.58 4.61
CA GLU A 32 5.60 -13.75 5.89
C GLU A 32 4.97 -12.84 6.96
N PRO A 33 5.05 -13.26 8.24
CA PRO A 33 4.65 -12.42 9.34
C PRO A 33 5.50 -11.15 9.40
N TYR A 34 4.87 -10.05 9.77
CA TYR A 34 5.55 -8.77 9.86
C TYR A 34 6.52 -8.72 11.05
N SER A 35 7.75 -8.29 10.80
CA SER A 35 8.83 -8.17 11.76
C SER A 35 9.36 -6.73 11.85
N LYS A 36 10.36 -6.50 12.71
CA LYS A 36 11.03 -5.19 12.80
C LYS A 36 11.77 -4.80 11.50
N SER A 37 12.20 -5.79 10.71
CA SER A 37 12.92 -5.58 9.45
C SER A 37 11.99 -5.38 8.26
N SER A 38 10.75 -5.85 8.35
CA SER A 38 9.73 -5.81 7.29
C SER A 38 9.52 -4.43 6.68
N ARG A 39 9.59 -3.35 7.47
CA ARG A 39 9.47 -1.98 6.93
C ARG A 39 10.64 -1.61 6.00
N LYS A 40 11.86 -2.05 6.31
CA LYS A 40 13.04 -1.80 5.47
C LYS A 40 12.98 -2.64 4.20
N GLU A 41 12.52 -3.88 4.31
CA GLU A 41 12.32 -4.77 3.15
C GLU A 41 11.26 -4.22 2.20
N LEU A 42 10.11 -3.78 2.74
CA LEU A 42 9.06 -3.14 1.94
C LEU A 42 9.57 -1.92 1.17
N LYS A 43 10.35 -1.05 1.82
CA LYS A 43 10.94 0.13 1.15
C LYS A 43 11.83 -0.26 -0.04
N LYS A 44 12.56 -1.35 0.10
CA LYS A 44 13.50 -1.87 -0.90
C LYS A 44 12.85 -2.86 -1.87
N PHE A 45 11.55 -3.11 -1.75
CA PHE A 45 10.83 -3.94 -2.71
C PHE A 45 10.86 -3.26 -4.08
N ALA A 46 11.31 -4.01 -5.08
CA ALA A 46 11.31 -3.61 -6.48
C ALA A 46 10.14 -4.30 -7.19
N ASP A 47 10.41 -5.29 -8.03
CA ASP A 47 9.38 -6.07 -8.71
C ASP A 47 9.43 -7.53 -8.25
N PHE A 48 8.34 -8.27 -8.47
CA PHE A 48 8.38 -9.71 -8.31
C PHE A 48 9.40 -10.34 -9.28
N PRO A 49 10.23 -11.31 -8.82
CA PRO A 49 11.16 -11.98 -9.72
C PRO A 49 10.40 -12.76 -10.79
N GLN A 50 10.97 -12.90 -12.00
CA GLN A 50 10.29 -13.55 -13.14
C GLN A 50 9.83 -14.99 -12.85
N ILE A 51 10.51 -15.69 -11.94
CA ILE A 51 10.16 -17.06 -11.51
C ILE A 51 9.04 -17.10 -10.46
N TYR A 52 8.54 -15.94 -10.01
CA TYR A 52 7.53 -15.85 -8.97
C TYR A 52 6.16 -16.27 -9.50
N ASN A 53 5.52 -17.21 -8.82
CA ASN A 53 4.19 -17.67 -9.19
C ASN A 53 3.11 -16.69 -8.68
N ILE A 54 2.92 -15.60 -9.42
CA ILE A 54 1.93 -14.56 -9.11
C ILE A 54 0.51 -15.13 -9.03
N GLU A 55 0.15 -16.07 -9.90
CA GLU A 55 -1.22 -16.63 -9.93
C GLU A 55 -1.54 -17.45 -8.68
N ALA A 56 -0.63 -18.34 -8.26
CA ALA A 56 -0.78 -19.05 -6.99
C ALA A 56 -0.84 -18.08 -5.80
N ARG A 57 -0.11 -16.96 -5.90
CA ARG A 57 -0.09 -15.93 -4.87
C ARG A 57 -1.42 -15.19 -4.78
N LYS A 58 -1.99 -14.78 -5.90
CA LYS A 58 -3.32 -14.14 -5.98
C LYS A 58 -4.38 -15.04 -5.36
N ASP A 59 -4.38 -16.33 -5.69
CA ASP A 59 -5.34 -17.29 -5.15
C ASP A 59 -5.22 -17.44 -3.62
N LYS A 60 -3.99 -17.55 -3.10
CA LYS A 60 -3.76 -17.60 -1.66
C LYS A 60 -4.24 -16.33 -0.96
N ILE A 61 -3.91 -15.16 -1.50
CA ILE A 61 -4.33 -13.88 -0.93
C ILE A 61 -5.85 -13.72 -0.90
N LEU A 62 -6.56 -14.21 -1.92
CA LEU A 62 -8.03 -14.19 -1.94
C LEU A 62 -8.67 -15.12 -0.90
N LYS A 63 -7.96 -16.15 -0.44
CA LYS A 63 -8.38 -17.04 0.66
C LYS A 63 -8.04 -16.45 2.03
N ASP A 64 -6.88 -15.80 2.13
CA ASP A 64 -6.30 -15.35 3.39
C ASP A 64 -6.69 -13.93 3.79
N LEU A 65 -7.17 -13.11 2.85
CA LEU A 65 -7.54 -11.72 3.05
C LEU A 65 -8.97 -11.43 2.59
N THR A 66 -9.64 -10.60 3.37
CA THR A 66 -10.94 -10.03 3.04
C THR A 66 -10.80 -8.90 2.02
N LYS A 67 -11.91 -8.58 1.34
CA LYS A 67 -11.99 -7.39 0.47
C LYS A 67 -11.59 -6.10 1.22
N THR A 68 -11.96 -5.97 2.49
CA THR A 68 -11.63 -4.80 3.32
C THR A 68 -10.13 -4.67 3.57
N GLU A 69 -9.44 -5.78 3.82
CA GLU A 69 -7.99 -5.80 3.95
C GLU A 69 -7.28 -5.43 2.64
N LEU A 70 -7.77 -5.95 1.50
CA LEU A 70 -7.27 -5.53 0.18
C LEU A 70 -7.51 -4.04 -0.08
N ILE A 71 -8.64 -3.49 0.36
CA ILE A 71 -8.93 -2.06 0.29
C ILE A 71 -7.94 -1.25 1.13
N THR A 72 -7.47 -1.78 2.27
CA THR A 72 -6.55 -1.06 3.16
C THR A 72 -5.20 -0.80 2.51
N VAL A 73 -4.72 -1.68 1.63
CA VAL A 73 -3.44 -1.47 0.94
C VAL A 73 -3.54 -0.60 -0.31
N ARG A 74 -4.77 -0.31 -0.79
CA ARG A 74 -5.02 0.51 -1.98
C ARG A 74 -4.29 1.86 -2.00
N PRO A 75 -4.18 2.63 -0.88
CA PRO A 75 -3.63 3.98 -0.95
C PRO A 75 -2.15 3.96 -1.31
N ILE A 76 -1.41 2.95 -0.84
CA ILE A 76 0.01 2.74 -1.16
C ILE A 76 0.22 2.63 -2.67
N LEU A 77 -0.72 2.00 -3.37
CA LEU A 77 -0.62 1.71 -4.81
C LEU A 77 -1.42 2.70 -5.67
N GLY A 78 -2.02 3.74 -5.08
CA GLY A 78 -2.84 4.71 -5.81
C GLY A 78 -4.06 4.08 -6.49
N LEU A 79 -4.62 3.02 -5.91
CA LEU A 79 -5.70 2.24 -6.52
C LEU A 79 -7.09 2.73 -6.12
N ASN A 80 -7.99 2.77 -7.11
CA ASN A 80 -9.42 2.99 -6.89
C ASN A 80 -10.07 1.77 -6.21
N CYS A 81 -10.99 2.01 -5.27
CA CYS A 81 -11.65 0.98 -4.46
C CYS A 81 -12.80 0.22 -5.15
N THR A 82 -12.90 0.30 -6.49
CA THR A 82 -13.99 -0.29 -7.25
C THR A 82 -13.73 -1.76 -7.59
N GLY A 83 -14.78 -2.58 -7.57
CA GLY A 83 -14.73 -3.97 -8.02
C GLY A 83 -14.82 -5.03 -6.91
N SER A 84 -14.67 -6.29 -7.31
CA SER A 84 -14.64 -7.47 -6.45
C SER A 84 -13.26 -7.64 -5.78
N ALA A 85 -13.16 -8.50 -4.77
CA ALA A 85 -11.87 -8.85 -4.15
C ALA A 85 -10.87 -9.38 -5.19
N LYS A 86 -11.35 -10.17 -6.16
CA LYS A 86 -10.54 -10.69 -7.28
C LYS A 86 -9.95 -9.55 -8.12
N GLN A 87 -10.78 -8.61 -8.54
CA GLN A 87 -10.33 -7.45 -9.34
C GLN A 87 -9.35 -6.54 -8.56
N LEU A 88 -9.55 -6.38 -7.25
CA LEU A 88 -8.61 -5.64 -6.40
C LEU A 88 -7.28 -6.38 -6.28
N SER A 89 -7.30 -7.69 -6.06
CA SER A 89 -6.09 -8.53 -6.02
C SER A 89 -5.32 -8.46 -7.34
N GLU A 90 -6.00 -8.61 -8.48
CA GLU A 90 -5.40 -8.48 -9.81
C GLU A 90 -4.65 -7.14 -9.96
N ARG A 91 -5.32 -6.02 -9.68
CA ARG A 91 -4.70 -4.69 -9.78
C ARG A 91 -3.55 -4.47 -8.81
N ILE A 92 -3.65 -4.99 -7.58
CA ILE A 92 -2.56 -4.92 -6.59
C ILE A 92 -1.32 -5.60 -7.16
N PHE A 93 -1.47 -6.83 -7.67
CA PHE A 93 -0.35 -7.59 -8.22
C PHE A 93 0.18 -7.01 -9.53
N GLU A 94 -0.67 -6.46 -10.40
CA GLU A 94 -0.24 -5.74 -11.61
C GLU A 94 0.68 -4.57 -11.26
N ASN A 95 0.30 -3.73 -10.29
CA ASN A 95 1.11 -2.58 -9.89
C ASN A 95 2.39 -2.97 -9.16
N LEU A 96 2.36 -4.05 -8.36
CA LEU A 96 3.56 -4.60 -7.70
C LEU A 96 4.51 -5.36 -8.65
N SER A 97 4.06 -5.67 -9.87
CA SER A 97 4.89 -6.35 -10.89
C SER A 97 5.56 -5.37 -11.86
N ASP A 98 5.15 -4.11 -11.85
CA ASP A 98 5.73 -3.05 -12.69
C ASP A 98 5.74 -1.71 -11.93
N LEU A 99 6.71 -1.56 -11.03
CA LEU A 99 6.87 -0.32 -10.27
C LEU A 99 7.26 0.87 -11.15
N ALA A 100 7.85 0.65 -12.32
CA ALA A 100 8.17 1.73 -13.25
C ALA A 100 6.90 2.36 -13.82
N SER A 101 5.94 1.54 -14.26
CA SER A 101 4.62 2.01 -14.68
C SER A 101 3.85 2.67 -13.53
N LEU A 102 3.92 2.09 -12.32
CA LEU A 102 3.31 2.70 -11.13
C LEU A 102 3.88 4.09 -10.84
N LYS A 103 5.20 4.25 -10.88
CA LYS A 103 5.88 5.54 -10.70
C LYS A 103 5.38 6.57 -11.71
N ASN A 104 5.32 6.19 -12.99
CA ASN A 104 4.85 7.08 -14.05
C ASN A 104 3.38 7.50 -13.85
N ASN A 105 2.52 6.60 -13.36
CA ASN A 105 1.13 6.92 -13.05
C ASN A 105 1.00 7.95 -11.93
N PHE A 106 1.85 7.87 -10.89
CA PHE A 106 1.92 8.89 -9.86
C PHE A 106 2.48 10.22 -10.37
N THR A 107 3.51 10.20 -11.23
CA THR A 107 4.05 11.42 -11.83
C THR A 107 3.03 12.13 -12.73
N LYS A 108 2.27 11.39 -13.54
CA LYS A 108 1.22 11.97 -14.40
C LYS A 108 0.11 12.64 -13.60
N GLN A 109 -0.31 12.04 -12.48
CA GLN A 109 -1.30 12.65 -11.58
C GLN A 109 -0.79 13.97 -10.98
N LEU A 110 0.49 14.01 -10.56
CA LEU A 110 1.10 15.24 -10.01
C LEU A 110 1.31 16.36 -11.04
N THR A 111 1.35 16.05 -12.34
CA THR A 111 1.47 17.06 -13.41
C THR A 111 0.13 17.57 -13.93
N ASP A 112 -0.97 16.89 -13.62
CA ASP A 112 -2.33 17.31 -13.99
C ASP A 112 -2.99 18.14 -12.87
N ASP A 113 -2.56 17.92 -11.62
CA ASP A 113 -2.92 18.72 -10.45
C ASP A 113 -1.79 19.73 -10.11
N GLU A 114 -1.79 20.91 -10.74
CA GLU A 114 -1.06 22.06 -10.17
C GLU A 114 -1.60 22.35 -8.77
N ASP A 115 -0.74 22.25 -7.75
CA ASP A 115 -1.00 22.45 -6.32
C ASP A 115 -1.96 21.45 -5.64
N GLY A 116 -1.43 20.27 -5.30
CA GLY A 116 -2.09 19.39 -4.34
C GLY A 116 -1.16 18.35 -3.74
N ASP A 117 -0.67 18.58 -2.53
CA ASP A 117 -0.07 17.55 -1.68
C ASP A 117 -1.08 16.39 -1.54
N TYR A 118 -0.98 15.35 -2.39
CA TYR A 118 -1.80 14.14 -2.28
C TYR A 118 -1.44 13.42 -0.98
N MET A 119 -2.13 13.81 0.09
CA MET A 119 -2.05 13.22 1.41
C MET A 119 -3.28 12.31 1.59
N PRO A 120 -3.22 11.01 1.25
CA PRO A 120 -4.35 10.10 1.43
C PRO A 120 -4.66 9.81 2.92
N PHE A 121 -3.90 10.39 3.84
CA PHE A 121 -4.12 10.31 5.28
C PHE A 121 -4.39 11.71 5.83
N SER A 122 -5.60 12.20 5.64
CA SER A 122 -6.14 13.16 6.60
C SER A 122 -6.05 12.51 7.97
N ARG A 123 -5.12 13.00 8.80
CA ARG A 123 -5.13 12.77 10.25
C ARG A 123 -6.48 13.28 10.74
N GLU A 124 -7.46 12.40 10.91
CA GLU A 124 -8.52 12.68 11.86
C GLU A 124 -7.84 12.82 13.21
N SER A 125 -7.67 14.08 13.62
CA SER A 125 -7.32 14.43 14.98
C SER A 125 -8.32 13.75 15.91
N VAL A 126 -7.84 12.74 16.64
CA VAL A 126 -8.48 12.30 17.87
C VAL A 126 -8.57 13.52 18.77
N ASN A 127 -9.72 14.19 18.76
CA ASN A 127 -10.01 15.21 19.75
C ASN A 127 -10.21 14.48 21.08
N ASP A 128 -9.14 14.52 21.87
CA ASP A 128 -9.12 14.28 23.30
C ASP A 128 -10.11 15.25 23.95
N ALA A 129 -11.31 14.76 24.26
CA ALA A 129 -12.30 15.46 25.05
C ALA A 129 -12.81 14.51 26.13
N ASN A 130 -11.90 14.11 27.04
CA ASN A 130 -12.34 13.81 28.40
C ASN A 130 -11.25 14.12 29.43
N LYS A 131 -10.95 15.41 29.56
CA LYS A 131 -10.58 15.97 30.86
C LYS A 131 -11.74 16.82 31.35
N GLN A 132 -12.40 16.38 32.41
CA GLN A 132 -12.48 17.23 33.60
C GLN A 132 -12.25 16.39 34.89
N PRO A 133 -11.71 17.02 35.94
CA PRO A 133 -10.99 16.35 37.02
C PRO A 133 -11.88 16.06 38.24
N LEU A 134 -11.28 15.29 39.15
CA LEU A 134 -11.71 14.97 40.51
C LEU A 134 -12.08 16.23 41.33
N THR A 135 -13.24 16.21 41.97
CA THR A 135 -13.46 16.52 43.41
C THR A 135 -14.78 15.93 43.85
#